data_AF-A0A7C5Y6Y4-F1
#
_entry.id   AF-A0A7C5Y6Y4-F1
#
_cell.length_a   1.000
_cell.length_b   1.000
_cell.length_c   1.000
_cell.angle_alpha   90.00
_cell.angle_beta   90.00
_cell.angle_gamma   90.00
#
_symmetry.space_group_name_H-M   'P 1'
#
loop_
_entity.id
_entity.type
_entity.pdbx_description
1 polymer ?
#
loop_
_entity_poly.entity_id
_entity_poly.type
_entity_poly.pdbx_seq_one_letter_code
_entity_poly.pdbx_strand_id
1 'polypeptide(L)'
;MSITLSPIGREDIKNLETALLIETLFRKDVLEALKDPSQRITWLTSLGIAAGALAREKAKMTIRQIAEELGISEATVRSHLTGKTKAGQLVRETYEKFLKEGVTMKSLEILLSKDEINNKINELENTIEELKKKLEELKNLLK
;
A
#
# COMPACT_ATOMS: atom_id res chain seq x y z
N MET A 1 -10.53 4.04 11.67
CA MET A 1 -9.44 5.00 11.94
C MET A 1 -9.44 6.01 10.80
N SER A 2 -9.73 7.30 11.05
CA SER A 2 -9.74 8.32 9.98
C SER A 2 -8.33 8.88 9.80
N ILE A 3 -7.77 8.74 8.60
CA ILE A 3 -6.42 9.24 8.29
C ILE A 3 -6.57 10.62 7.63
N THR A 4 -5.97 11.65 8.23
CA THR A 4 -5.98 13.02 7.69
C THR A 4 -4.84 13.25 6.70
N LEU A 5 -5.12 14.00 5.63
CA LEU A 5 -4.11 14.45 4.66
C LEU A 5 -3.38 15.74 5.08
N SER A 6 -3.82 16.35 6.17
CA SER A 6 -3.20 17.49 6.85
C SER A 6 -2.93 17.13 8.31
N PRO A 7 -1.90 16.30 8.58
CA PRO A 7 -1.60 15.82 9.92
C PRO A 7 -1.09 16.95 10.82
N ILE A 8 -1.52 17.00 12.09
CA ILE A 8 -1.13 18.07 13.05
C ILE A 8 -0.31 17.49 14.22
N GLY A 9 -0.47 16.20 14.54
CA GLY A 9 0.27 15.51 15.60
C GLY A 9 1.16 14.37 15.12
N ARG A 10 2.03 13.86 16.01
CA ARG A 10 2.91 12.70 15.72
C ARG A 10 2.14 11.46 15.27
N GLU A 11 0.99 11.22 15.88
CA GLU A 11 0.13 10.09 15.52
C GLU A 11 -0.44 10.23 14.10
N ASP A 12 -0.97 11.41 13.74
CA ASP A 12 -1.46 11.68 12.39
C ASP A 12 -0.37 11.56 11.34
N ILE A 13 0.84 12.07 11.63
CA ILE A 13 2.00 11.94 10.75
C ILE A 13 2.31 10.47 10.51
N LYS A 14 2.38 9.67 11.58
CA LYS A 14 2.66 8.24 11.50
C LYS A 14 1.56 7.49 10.74
N ASN A 15 0.30 7.85 10.94
CA ASN A 15 -0.83 7.23 10.24
C ASN A 15 -0.79 7.54 8.74
N LEU A 16 -0.52 8.79 8.37
CA LEU A 16 -0.37 9.18 6.97
C LEU A 16 0.86 8.53 6.32
N GLU A 17 2.00 8.51 7.01
CA GLU A 17 3.22 7.82 6.57
C GLU A 17 2.95 6.34 6.30
N THR A 18 2.27 5.66 7.24
CA THR A 18 1.93 4.24 7.13
C THR A 18 1.01 3.97 5.96
N ALA A 19 -0.05 4.77 5.80
CA ALA A 19 -0.98 4.62 4.68
C ALA A 19 -0.29 4.84 3.33
N LEU A 20 0.54 5.89 3.21
CA LEU A 20 1.31 6.16 2.00
C LEU A 20 2.27 5.02 1.68
N LEU A 21 2.98 4.50 2.67
CA LEU A 21 3.92 3.40 2.49
C LEU A 21 3.20 2.13 2.03
N ILE A 22 2.17 1.69 2.75
CA ILE A 22 1.43 0.46 2.42
C ILE A 22 0.83 0.55 1.03
N GLU A 23 0.07 1.60 0.73
CA GLU A 23 -0.59 1.71 -0.58
C GLU A 23 0.41 1.83 -1.73
N THR A 24 1.58 2.44 -1.49
CA THR A 24 2.63 2.49 -2.52
C THR A 24 3.33 1.13 -2.69
N LEU A 25 3.60 0.39 -1.62
CA LEU A 25 4.24 -0.93 -1.66
C LEU A 25 3.43 -1.94 -2.46
N PHE A 26 2.11 -1.87 -2.39
CA PHE A 26 1.19 -2.81 -3.07
C PHE A 26 0.85 -2.41 -4.50
N ARG A 27 1.44 -1.35 -5.04
CA ARG A 27 1.32 -1.06 -6.47
C ARG A 27 2.03 -2.16 -7.28
N LYS A 28 1.44 -2.53 -8.42
CA LYS A 28 1.95 -3.62 -9.27
C LYS A 28 3.39 -3.40 -9.73
N ASP A 29 3.73 -2.17 -10.11
CA ASP A 29 5.08 -1.77 -10.54
C ASP A 29 6.10 -1.89 -9.40
N VAL A 30 5.71 -1.55 -8.17
CA VAL A 30 6.56 -1.70 -6.98
C VAL A 30 6.73 -3.16 -6.57
N LEU A 31 5.64 -3.94 -6.54
CA LEU A 31 5.70 -5.37 -6.23
C LEU A 31 6.61 -6.13 -7.20
N GLU A 32 6.61 -5.77 -8.48
CA GLU A 32 7.53 -6.35 -9.46
C GLU A 32 8.98 -6.00 -9.14
N ALA A 33 9.26 -4.73 -8.84
CA ALA A 33 10.60 -4.27 -8.49
C ALA A 33 11.13 -4.93 -7.20
N LEU A 34 10.25 -5.26 -6.25
CA LEU A 34 10.61 -5.95 -5.00
C LEU A 34 10.94 -7.45 -5.20
N LYS A 35 10.63 -8.05 -6.36
CA LYS A 35 10.98 -9.44 -6.63
C LYS A 35 12.49 -9.63 -6.72
N ASP A 36 13.22 -8.64 -7.25
CA ASP A 36 14.68 -8.64 -7.29
C ASP A 36 15.26 -8.50 -5.87
N PRO A 37 15.89 -9.56 -5.31
CA PRO A 37 16.43 -9.52 -3.96
C PRO A 37 17.56 -8.50 -3.81
N SER A 38 18.31 -8.20 -4.87
CA SER A 38 19.45 -7.28 -4.84
C SER A 38 19.04 -5.82 -4.63
N GLN A 39 17.84 -5.45 -5.10
CA GLN A 39 17.30 -4.09 -5.01
C GLN A 39 16.23 -3.94 -3.93
N ARG A 40 15.70 -5.05 -3.39
CA ARG A 40 14.57 -5.06 -2.45
C ARG A 40 14.77 -4.13 -1.26
N ILE A 41 15.93 -4.20 -0.60
CA ILE A 41 16.23 -3.37 0.57
C ILE A 41 16.28 -1.89 0.17
N THR A 42 16.96 -1.56 -0.93
CA THR A 42 17.03 -0.20 -1.47
C THR A 42 15.64 0.39 -1.75
N TRP A 43 14.75 -0.41 -2.34
CA TRP A 43 13.37 -0.02 -2.61
C TRP A 43 12.60 0.25 -1.32
N LEU A 44 12.64 -0.68 -0.34
CA LEU A 44 11.95 -0.52 0.93
C LEU A 44 12.44 0.73 1.69
N THR A 45 13.76 0.92 1.80
CA THR A 45 14.35 2.08 2.45
C THR A 45 13.95 3.38 1.74
N SER A 46 14.03 3.42 0.41
CA SER A 46 13.70 4.62 -0.37
C SER A 46 12.22 4.99 -0.29
N LEU A 47 11.32 3.99 -0.29
CA LEU A 47 9.89 4.19 -0.14
C LEU A 47 9.52 4.66 1.26
N GLY A 48 10.10 4.05 2.31
CA GLY A 48 9.91 4.47 3.69
C GLY A 48 10.33 5.91 3.92
N ILE A 49 11.53 6.28 3.45
CA ILE A 49 12.03 7.66 3.52
C ILE A 49 11.10 8.61 2.77
N ALA A 50 10.67 8.26 1.55
CA ALA A 50 9.78 9.10 0.76
C ALA A 50 8.42 9.33 1.44
N ALA A 51 7.80 8.26 1.97
CA ALA A 51 6.54 8.32 2.69
C ALA A 51 6.65 9.17 3.97
N GLY A 52 7.69 8.93 4.78
CA GLY A 52 7.94 9.67 6.00
C GLY A 52 8.24 11.15 5.76
N ALA A 53 8.99 11.46 4.69
CA ALA A 53 9.25 12.84 4.30
C ALA A 53 7.98 13.55 3.85
N LEU A 54 7.17 12.92 3.00
CA LEU A 54 5.93 13.52 2.50
C LEU A 54 4.92 13.76 3.62
N ALA A 55 4.73 12.79 4.53
CA ALA A 55 3.81 12.94 5.65
C ALA A 55 4.15 14.15 6.54
N ARG A 56 5.44 14.37 6.80
CA ARG A 56 5.94 15.51 7.57
C ARG A 56 5.85 16.84 6.82
N GLU A 57 6.09 16.83 5.50
CA GLU A 57 5.86 18.01 4.67
C GLU A 57 4.38 18.44 4.72
N LYS A 58 3.44 17.49 4.72
CA LYS A 58 2.01 17.78 4.91
C LYS A 58 1.66 18.27 6.31
N ALA A 59 2.48 17.92 7.32
CA ALA A 59 2.45 18.53 8.65
C ALA A 59 3.12 19.91 8.74
N LYS A 60 3.48 20.52 7.60
CA LYS A 60 4.14 21.84 7.49
C LYS A 60 5.52 21.90 8.12
N MET A 61 6.18 20.76 8.30
CA MET A 61 7.56 20.72 8.77
C MET A 61 8.51 21.23 7.69
N THR A 62 9.55 21.94 8.11
CA THR A 62 10.63 22.39 7.23
C THR A 62 11.51 21.23 6.80
N ILE A 63 12.20 21.35 5.67
CA ILE A 63 13.13 20.33 5.17
C ILE A 63 14.18 19.94 6.21
N ARG A 64 14.68 20.93 6.98
CA ARG A 64 15.64 20.71 8.05
C ARG A 64 15.06 19.83 9.17
N GLN A 65 13.87 20.14 9.65
CA GLN A 65 13.22 19.34 10.69
C GLN A 65 12.94 17.91 10.21
N ILE A 66 12.51 17.75 8.95
CA ILE A 66 12.30 16.42 8.36
C ILE A 66 13.61 15.63 8.31
N ALA A 67 14.70 16.26 7.87
CA ALA A 67 16.02 15.66 7.80
C ALA A 67 16.53 15.23 9.18
N GLU A 68 16.40 16.10 10.19
CA GLU A 68 16.77 15.81 11.58
C GLU A 68 15.94 14.66 12.16
N GLU A 69 14.62 14.64 11.98
CA GLU A 69 13.75 13.57 12.51
C GLU A 69 13.95 12.22 11.84
N LEU A 70 14.19 12.21 10.51
CA LEU A 70 14.39 10.98 9.75
C LEU A 70 15.85 10.50 9.76
N GLY A 71 16.78 11.28 10.32
CA GLY A 71 18.20 10.95 10.35
C GLY A 71 18.85 10.88 8.96
N ILE A 72 18.39 11.70 8.02
CA ILE A 72 18.88 11.74 6.64
C ILE A 72 19.27 13.15 6.22
N SER A 73 20.00 13.30 5.11
CA SER A 73 20.39 14.62 4.61
C SER A 73 19.20 15.42 4.08
N GLU A 74 19.23 16.75 4.20
CA GLU A 74 18.24 17.62 3.57
C GLU A 74 18.18 17.47 2.04
N ALA A 75 19.31 17.15 1.40
CA ALA A 75 19.38 16.90 -0.04
C ALA A 75 18.58 15.66 -0.43
N THR A 76 18.66 14.60 0.39
CA THR A 76 17.85 13.39 0.25
C THR A 76 16.37 13.71 0.41
N VAL A 77 15.99 14.45 1.47
CA VAL A 77 14.61 14.90 1.69
C VAL A 77 14.09 15.67 0.48
N ARG A 78 14.83 16.68 0.00
CA ARG A 78 14.48 17.46 -1.20
C ARG A 78 14.29 16.58 -2.43
N SER A 79 15.14 15.57 -2.63
CA SER A 79 15.07 14.71 -3.81
C SER A 79 13.81 13.84 -3.82
N HIS A 80 13.42 13.28 -2.67
CA HIS A 80 12.15 12.56 -2.55
C HIS A 80 10.94 13.50 -2.64
N LEU A 81 10.95 14.61 -1.88
CA LEU A 81 9.88 15.60 -1.87
C LEU A 81 9.74 16.40 -3.16
N THR A 82 10.66 16.33 -4.11
CA THR A 82 10.47 16.93 -5.44
C THR A 82 10.10 15.89 -6.49
N GLY A 83 10.10 14.60 -6.14
CA GLY A 83 9.84 13.51 -7.07
C GLY A 83 10.99 13.22 -8.02
N LYS A 84 12.21 13.71 -7.73
CA LYS A 84 13.43 13.40 -8.49
C LYS A 84 13.79 11.91 -8.37
N THR A 85 13.52 11.31 -7.21
CA THR A 85 13.69 9.87 -7.01
C THR A 85 12.43 9.13 -7.44
N LYS A 86 12.60 7.90 -7.95
CA LYS A 86 11.45 7.07 -8.35
C LYS A 86 10.52 6.78 -7.17
N ALA A 87 11.06 6.49 -5.98
CA ALA A 87 10.27 6.31 -4.76
C ALA A 87 9.47 7.57 -4.39
N GLY A 88 10.08 8.76 -4.50
CA GLY A 88 9.40 10.03 -4.25
C GLY A 88 8.24 10.28 -5.23
N GLN A 89 8.45 9.97 -6.52
CA GLN A 89 7.40 10.05 -7.53
C GLN A 89 6.21 9.13 -7.18
N LEU A 90 6.47 7.86 -6.89
CA LEU A 90 5.43 6.86 -6.62
C LEU A 90 4.60 7.20 -5.37
N VAL A 91 5.26 7.63 -4.29
CA VAL A 91 4.60 8.05 -3.05
C VAL A 91 3.74 9.29 -3.29
N ARG A 92 4.21 10.25 -4.09
CA ARG A 92 3.40 11.42 -4.46
C ARG A 92 2.17 11.02 -5.26
N GLU A 93 2.31 10.16 -6.25
CA GLU A 93 1.17 9.66 -7.04
C GLU A 93 0.12 8.98 -6.12
N THR A 94 0.58 8.21 -5.12
CA THR A 94 -0.31 7.62 -4.10
C THR A 94 -1.02 8.70 -3.27
N TYR A 95 -0.31 9.75 -2.84
CA TYR A 95 -0.93 10.87 -2.11
C TYR A 95 -1.95 11.64 -2.97
N GLU A 96 -1.64 11.88 -4.24
CA GLU A 96 -2.57 12.52 -5.19
C GLU A 96 -3.84 11.69 -5.41
N LYS A 97 -3.71 10.36 -5.42
CA LYS A 97 -4.86 9.46 -5.41
C LYS A 97 -5.70 9.63 -4.14
N PHE A 98 -5.07 9.70 -2.97
CA PHE A 98 -5.80 9.94 -1.72
C PHE A 98 -6.55 11.28 -1.71
N LEU A 99 -6.00 12.33 -2.32
CA LEU A 99 -6.71 13.61 -2.46
C LEU A 99 -8.02 13.48 -3.26
N LYS A 100 -8.07 12.58 -4.24
CA LYS A 100 -9.22 12.38 -5.13
C LYS A 100 -10.24 11.40 -4.56
N GLU A 101 -9.77 10.29 -4.01
CA GLU A 101 -10.60 9.15 -3.60
C GLU A 101 -10.83 9.08 -2.08
N GLY A 102 -10.16 9.93 -1.30
CA GLY A 102 -9.99 9.76 0.14
C GLY A 102 -8.88 8.77 0.48
N VAL A 103 -8.43 8.77 1.73
CA VAL A 103 -7.44 7.79 2.19
C VAL A 103 -8.13 6.44 2.33
N THR A 104 -7.80 5.51 1.44
CA THR A 104 -8.31 4.14 1.47
C THR A 104 -7.15 3.19 1.72
N MET A 105 -7.21 2.39 2.79
CA MET A 105 -6.24 1.31 3.05
C MET A 105 -6.66 0.00 2.38
N LYS A 106 -7.10 0.08 1.12
CA LYS A 106 -7.59 -1.07 0.33
C LYS A 106 -6.56 -2.20 0.28
N SER A 107 -5.28 -1.84 0.17
CA SER A 107 -4.19 -2.82 0.09
C SER A 107 -4.02 -3.58 1.40
N LEU A 108 -4.20 -2.92 2.55
CA LEU A 108 -4.18 -3.58 3.86
C LEU A 108 -5.42 -4.45 4.08
N GLU A 109 -6.60 -3.95 3.70
CA GLU A 109 -7.85 -4.71 3.76
C GLU A 109 -7.75 -6.01 2.96
N ILE A 110 -7.23 -5.94 1.72
CA ILE A 110 -6.99 -7.13 0.89
C ILE A 110 -6.02 -8.10 1.56
N LEU A 111 -4.96 -7.61 2.21
CA LEU A 111 -3.99 -8.47 2.89
C LEU A 111 -4.61 -9.19 4.08
N LEU A 112 -5.40 -8.49 4.90
CA LEU A 112 -6.07 -9.04 6.08
C LEU A 112 -7.19 -10.03 5.71
N SER A 113 -7.90 -9.78 4.61
CA SER A 113 -8.95 -10.68 4.13
C SER A 113 -8.42 -11.83 3.26
N LYS A 114 -7.09 -11.97 3.05
CA LYS A 114 -6.53 -12.99 2.15
C LYS A 114 -6.93 -14.40 2.54
N ASP A 115 -6.85 -14.74 3.83
CA ASP A 115 -7.19 -16.07 4.32
C ASP A 115 -8.70 -16.34 4.27
N GLU A 116 -9.51 -15.33 4.56
CA GLU A 116 -10.96 -15.38 4.40
C GLU A 116 -11.36 -15.59 2.93
N ILE A 117 -10.70 -14.88 2.01
CA ILE A 117 -10.91 -15.03 0.56
C ILE A 117 -10.52 -16.43 0.11
N ASN A 118 -9.36 -16.95 0.55
CA ASN A 118 -8.93 -18.31 0.20
C ASN A 118 -9.89 -19.38 0.73
N ASN A 119 -10.38 -19.23 1.96
CA ASN A 119 -11.37 -20.13 2.53
C ASN A 119 -12.68 -20.09 1.72
N LYS A 120 -13.13 -18.89 1.32
CA LYS A 120 -14.32 -18.71 0.47
C LYS A 120 -14.16 -19.37 -0.89
N ILE A 121 -12.97 -19.28 -1.50
CA ILE A 121 -12.65 -19.92 -2.78
C ILE A 121 -12.78 -21.44 -2.63
N ASN A 122 -12.17 -22.03 -1.60
CA ASN A 122 -12.25 -23.48 -1.35
C ASN A 122 -13.69 -23.95 -1.10
N GLU A 123 -14.48 -23.18 -0.33
CA GLU A 123 -15.92 -23.47 -0.13
C GLU A 123 -16.71 -23.46 -1.44
N LEU A 124 -16.47 -22.46 -2.29
CA LEU A 124 -17.13 -22.33 -3.58
C LEU A 124 -16.73 -23.44 -4.56
N GLU A 125 -15.45 -23.83 -4.58
CA GLU A 125 -14.97 -24.95 -5.38
C GLU A 125 -15.63 -26.26 -4.98
N ASN A 126 -15.71 -26.56 -3.67
CA ASN A 126 -16.41 -27.74 -3.15
C ASN A 126 -17.91 -27.71 -3.51
N THR A 127 -18.56 -26.55 -3.39
CA THR A 127 -19.98 -26.39 -3.74
C THR A 127 -20.22 -26.63 -5.22
N ILE A 128 -19.33 -26.13 -6.09
CA ILE A 128 -19.39 -26.36 -7.54
C ILE A 128 -19.22 -27.85 -7.84
N GLU A 129 -18.30 -28.54 -7.17
CA GLU A 129 -18.07 -29.98 -7.32
C GLU A 129 -19.32 -30.80 -6.93
N GLU A 130 -19.93 -30.49 -5.78
CA GLU A 130 -21.16 -31.14 -5.33
C GLU A 130 -22.34 -30.90 -6.27
N LEU A 131 -22.51 -29.64 -6.73
CA LEU A 131 -23.58 -29.31 -7.67
C LEU A 131 -23.38 -30.02 -9.00
N LYS A 132 -22.14 -30.13 -9.50
CA LYS A 132 -21.82 -30.91 -10.71
C LYS A 132 -22.21 -32.38 -10.54
N LYS A 133 -21.88 -33.01 -9.40
CA LYS A 133 -22.26 -34.41 -9.11
C LYS A 133 -23.77 -34.59 -9.10
N LYS A 134 -24.50 -33.74 -8.37
CA LYS A 134 -25.97 -33.78 -8.30
C LYS A 134 -26.62 -33.58 -9.68
N LEU A 135 -26.06 -32.70 -10.50
CA LEU A 135 -26.57 -32.43 -11.85
C LEU A 135 -26.34 -33.64 -12.77
N GLU A 136 -25.22 -34.34 -12.62
CA GLU A 136 -24.94 -35.59 -13.35
C GLU A 136 -25.86 -36.74 -12.90
N GLU A 137 -26.09 -36.88 -11.59
CA GLU A 137 -27.06 -37.84 -11.04
C GLU A 137 -28.48 -37.60 -11.58
N LEU A 138 -28.94 -36.34 -11.57
CA LEU A 138 -30.25 -35.96 -12.13
C LEU A 138 -30.34 -36.23 -13.64
N LYS A 139 -29.28 -35.97 -14.40
CA LYS A 139 -29.24 -36.30 -15.83
C LYS A 139 -29.33 -37.81 -16.07
N ASN A 140 -28.71 -38.61 -15.21
CA ASN A 140 -28.78 -40.07 -15.31
C ASN A 140 -30.17 -40.62 -14.92
N LEU A 141 -30.89 -39.95 -14.02
CA LEU A 141 -32.27 -40.30 -13.64
C LEU A 141 -33.32 -39.91 -14.68
N LEU A 142 -33.02 -38.92 -15.53
CA LEU A 142 -33.90 -38.43 -16.60
C LEU A 142 -33.64 -39.10 -17.96
N LYS A 143 -32.69 -40.03 -18.02
CA LYS A 143 -32.39 -40.90 -19.17
C LYS A 143 -33.11 -42.23 -19.05
#